data_AF-A0A963Q0U5-F1
#
_entry.id   AF-A0A963Q0U5-F1
#
_cell.length_a   1.000
_cell.length_b   1.000
_cell.length_c   1.000
_cell.angle_alpha   90.00
_cell.angle_beta   90.00
_cell.angle_gamma   90.00
#
_symmetry.space_group_name_H-M   'P 1'
#
loop_
_entity.id
_entity.type
_entity.pdbx_description
1 polymer ?
#
loop_
_entity_poly.entity_id
_entity_poly.type
_entity_poly.pdbx_seq_one_letter_code
_entity_poly.pdbx_strand_id
1 'polypeptide(L)'
;MLDPLLLRKDLPGVIARLQARKNPQPFLDEAAFQALEAERKSIQTRTEELQAQRNQLSKQIGQRKAKGESADDVMAQVAGIKDELDASAARLDVIQDELQTLLLAVPNLPHESVPVGAD
;
A
#
# COMPACT_ATOMS: atom_id res chain seq x y z
N MET A 1 -14.54 8.86 -9.43
CA MET A 1 -13.14 8.49 -9.18
C MET A 1 -13.00 7.04 -9.58
N LEU A 2 -11.95 6.72 -10.33
CA LEU A 2 -11.68 5.37 -10.79
C LEU A 2 -11.39 4.44 -9.60
N ASP A 3 -11.87 3.19 -9.65
CA ASP A 3 -11.63 2.20 -8.59
C ASP A 3 -10.13 1.80 -8.54
N PRO A 4 -9.41 2.05 -7.43
CA PRO A 4 -8.02 1.63 -7.27
C PRO A 4 -7.82 0.11 -7.41
N LEU A 5 -8.84 -0.69 -7.07
CA LEU A 5 -8.77 -2.15 -7.24
C LEU A 5 -8.67 -2.55 -8.71
N LEU A 6 -9.32 -1.79 -9.60
CA LEU A 6 -9.25 -2.04 -11.03
C LEU A 6 -7.86 -1.76 -11.58
N LEU A 7 -7.24 -0.65 -11.15
CA LEU A 7 -5.86 -0.30 -11.52
C LEU A 7 -4.84 -1.32 -11.00
N ARG A 8 -5.03 -1.86 -9.79
CA ARG A 8 -4.17 -2.92 -9.24
C ARG A 8 -4.30 -4.24 -9.99
N LYS A 9 -5.50 -4.55 -10.50
CA LYS A 9 -5.79 -5.81 -11.18
C LYS A 9 -5.35 -5.80 -12.64
N ASP A 10 -5.58 -4.69 -13.35
CA ASP A 10 -5.32 -4.57 -14.78
C ASP A 10 -4.97 -3.12 -15.16
N LEU A 11 -3.80 -2.67 -14.72
CA LEU A 11 -3.28 -1.36 -15.11
C LEU A 11 -3.20 -1.20 -16.65
N PRO A 12 -2.66 -2.16 -17.43
CA PRO A 12 -2.55 -2.01 -18.88
C PRO A 12 -3.91 -1.85 -19.57
N GLY A 13 -4.92 -2.64 -19.20
CA GLY A 13 -6.27 -2.54 -19.77
C GLY A 13 -6.98 -1.24 -19.41
N VAL A 14 -6.76 -0.76 -18.18
CA VAL A 14 -7.27 0.55 -17.74
C VAL A 14 -6.62 1.68 -18.55
N ILE A 15 -5.30 1.67 -18.71
CA ILE A 15 -4.58 2.67 -19.52
C ILE A 15 -5.06 2.65 -20.97
N ALA A 16 -5.21 1.48 -21.59
CA ALA A 16 -5.71 1.37 -22.95
C ALA A 16 -7.12 1.98 -23.12
N ARG A 17 -8.00 1.75 -22.14
CA ARG A 17 -9.36 2.34 -22.12
C ARG A 17 -9.35 3.85 -21.87
N LEU A 18 -8.41 4.34 -21.07
CA LEU A 18 -8.21 5.78 -20.87
C LEU A 18 -7.69 6.45 -22.15
N GLN A 19 -6.73 5.82 -22.84
CA GLN A 19 -6.17 6.30 -24.11
C GLN A 19 -7.20 6.28 -25.27
N ALA A 20 -8.25 5.47 -25.17
CA ALA A 20 -9.38 5.55 -26.10
C ALA A 20 -10.14 6.89 -26.00
N ARG A 21 -10.01 7.63 -24.89
CA ARG A 21 -10.41 9.04 -24.81
C ARG A 21 -9.34 9.87 -25.53
N LYS A 22 -9.75 10.71 -26.48
CA LYS A 22 -8.83 11.50 -27.31
C LYS A 22 -7.91 12.44 -26.51
N ASN A 23 -6.74 12.66 -27.11
CA ASN A 23 -5.62 13.51 -26.69
C ASN A 23 -5.95 15.02 -26.53
N PRO A 24 -5.13 15.80 -25.79
CA PRO A 24 -3.94 15.37 -25.04
C PRO A 24 -4.16 15.38 -23.54
N GLN A 25 -3.97 14.24 -22.88
CA GLN A 25 -3.49 14.22 -21.49
C GLN A 25 -3.06 12.81 -21.07
N PRO A 26 -1.87 12.65 -20.45
CA PRO A 26 -1.60 11.47 -19.64
C PRO A 26 -2.56 11.52 -18.45
N PHE A 27 -3.57 10.67 -18.46
CA PHE A 27 -4.62 10.64 -17.44
C PHE A 27 -4.12 10.13 -16.08
N LEU A 28 -3.00 9.41 -16.08
CA LEU A 28 -2.37 8.83 -14.90
C LEU A 28 -0.85 8.88 -15.08
N ASP A 29 -0.12 9.29 -14.04
CA ASP A 29 1.32 9.01 -13.96
C ASP A 29 1.52 7.54 -13.55
N GLU A 30 1.71 6.69 -14.56
CA GLU A 30 1.87 5.25 -14.37
C GLU A 30 3.07 4.90 -13.50
N ALA A 31 4.18 5.62 -13.66
CA ALA A 31 5.41 5.38 -12.92
C ALA A 31 5.21 5.72 -11.43
N ALA A 32 4.59 6.86 -11.15
CA ALA A 32 4.24 7.24 -9.79
C ALA A 32 3.26 6.24 -9.15
N PHE A 33 2.21 5.83 -9.86
CA PHE A 33 1.25 4.85 -9.36
C PHE A 33 1.92 3.51 -9.02
N GLN A 34 2.76 2.98 -9.91
CA GLN A 34 3.46 1.72 -9.70
C GLN A 34 4.45 1.80 -8.52
N ALA A 35 5.16 2.92 -8.37
CA ALA A 35 6.07 3.12 -7.26
C ALA A 35 5.33 3.13 -5.91
N LEU A 36 4.23 3.88 -5.82
CA LEU A 36 3.40 3.96 -4.61
C LEU A 36 2.77 2.61 -4.25
N GLU A 37 2.26 1.85 -5.23
CA GLU A 37 1.71 0.52 -4.98
C GLU A 37 2.77 -0.51 -4.57
N ALA A 38 3.98 -0.43 -5.15
CA ALA A 38 5.10 -1.28 -4.77
C ALA A 38 5.53 -1.01 -3.32
N GLU A 39 5.65 0.26 -2.94
CA GLU A 39 5.97 0.68 -1.58
C GLU A 39 4.88 0.24 -0.59
N ARG A 40 3.60 0.51 -0.90
CA ARG A 40 2.45 0.08 -0.10
C ARG A 40 2.49 -1.41 0.19
N LYS A 41 2.73 -2.23 -0.84
CA LYS A 41 2.81 -3.68 -0.70
C LYS A 41 4.00 -4.11 0.17
N SER A 42 5.16 -3.48 -0.03
CA SER A 42 6.36 -3.76 0.77
C SER A 42 6.12 -3.46 2.25
N ILE A 43 5.52 -2.30 2.58
CA ILE A 43 5.23 -1.91 3.96
C ILE A 43 4.18 -2.84 4.58
N GLN A 44 3.16 -3.27 3.82
CA GLN A 44 2.19 -4.25 4.32
C GLN A 44 2.84 -5.59 4.68
N THR A 45 3.67 -6.15 3.80
CA THR A 45 4.41 -7.38 4.10
C THR A 45 5.31 -7.21 5.33
N ARG A 46 6.04 -6.08 5.41
CA ARG A 46 6.88 -5.78 6.57
C ARG A 46 6.06 -5.67 7.86
N THR A 47 4.88 -5.06 7.80
CA THR A 47 3.96 -4.93 8.95
C THR A 47 3.50 -6.30 9.45
N GLU A 48 3.15 -7.22 8.54
CA GLU A 48 2.78 -8.60 8.88
C GLU A 48 3.94 -9.36 9.53
N GLU A 49 5.16 -9.23 9.00
CA GLU A 49 6.38 -9.81 9.57
C GLU A 49 6.66 -9.28 10.98
N LEU A 50 6.57 -7.96 11.18
CA LEU A 50 6.78 -7.30 12.47
C LEU A 50 5.73 -7.74 13.50
N GLN A 51 4.47 -7.87 13.09
CA GLN A 51 3.41 -8.39 13.96
C GLN A 51 3.68 -9.85 14.38
N ALA A 52 4.11 -10.69 13.45
CA ALA A 52 4.49 -12.07 13.75
C ALA A 52 5.69 -12.12 14.72
N GLN A 53 6.72 -11.32 14.47
CA GLN A 53 7.91 -11.22 15.31
C GLN A 53 7.56 -10.73 16.73
N ARG A 54 6.76 -9.67 16.85
CA ARG A 54 6.27 -9.15 18.15
C ARG A 54 5.55 -10.24 18.95
N ASN A 55 4.69 -11.02 18.30
CA ASN A 55 3.93 -12.08 18.95
C ASN A 55 4.85 -13.22 19.43
N GLN A 56 5.89 -13.57 18.66
CA GLN A 56 6.90 -14.55 19.07
C GLN A 56 7.71 -14.05 20.28
N LEU A 57 8.21 -12.82 20.24
CA LEU A 57 8.98 -12.23 21.33
C LEU A 57 8.14 -12.07 22.60
N SER A 58 6.86 -11.72 22.48
CA SER A 58 5.93 -11.65 23.60
C SER A 58 5.78 -13.00 24.34
N LYS A 59 5.74 -14.11 23.58
CA LYS A 59 5.75 -15.46 24.18
C LYS A 59 7.07 -15.75 24.88
N GLN A 60 8.20 -15.36 24.28
CA GLN A 60 9.53 -15.55 24.88
C GLN A 60 9.69 -14.78 26.19
N ILE A 61 9.18 -13.53 26.27
CA ILE A 61 9.15 -12.74 27.50
C ILE A 61 8.39 -13.48 28.60
N GLY A 62 7.19 -13.98 28.29
CA GLY A 62 6.39 -14.75 29.25
C GLY A 62 7.12 -16.00 29.76
N GLN A 63 7.80 -16.73 28.88
CA GLN A 63 8.58 -17.92 29.24
C GLN A 63 9.77 -17.57 30.15
N ARG A 64 10.54 -16.52 29.83
CA ARG A 64 11.69 -16.10 30.66
C ARG A 64 11.23 -15.63 32.04
N LYS A 65 10.18 -14.81 32.10
CA LYS A 65 9.60 -14.36 33.38
C LYS A 65 9.10 -15.52 34.23
N ALA A 66 8.47 -16.53 33.63
CA ALA A 66 8.05 -17.74 34.34
C ALA A 66 9.22 -18.56 34.92
N LYS A 67 10.41 -18.46 34.32
CA LYS A 67 11.65 -19.08 34.82
C LYS A 67 12.44 -18.19 35.80
N GLY A 68 11.97 -16.96 36.06
CA GLY A 68 12.71 -15.98 36.88
C GLY A 68 13.93 -15.38 36.16
N GLU A 69 14.03 -15.53 34.84
CA GLU A 69 15.10 -14.95 34.02
C GLU A 69 14.77 -13.51 33.60
N SER A 70 15.80 -12.68 33.38
CA SER A 70 15.60 -11.36 32.79
C SER A 70 15.12 -11.47 31.33
N ALA A 71 14.21 -10.57 30.96
CA ALA A 71 13.68 -10.43 29.61
C ALA A 71 13.89 -9.01 29.07
N ASP A 72 14.79 -8.23 29.67
CA ASP A 72 14.97 -6.80 29.34
C ASP A 72 15.45 -6.61 27.89
N ASP A 73 16.30 -7.52 27.41
CA ASP A 73 16.76 -7.61 26.02
C ASP A 73 15.61 -7.82 25.03
N VAL A 74 14.70 -8.75 25.36
CA VAL A 74 13.54 -9.07 24.50
C VAL A 74 12.49 -7.97 24.57
N MET A 75 12.32 -7.34 25.73
CA MET A 75 11.43 -6.19 25.91
C MET A 75 11.90 -4.97 25.10
N ALA A 76 13.21 -4.71 25.04
CA ALA A 76 13.76 -3.66 24.20
C ALA A 76 13.50 -3.91 22.70
N GLN A 77 13.61 -5.15 22.24
CA GLN A 77 13.29 -5.52 20.85
C GLN A 77 11.82 -5.29 20.52
N VAL A 78 10.91 -5.65 21.44
CA VAL A 78 9.46 -5.43 21.26
C VAL A 78 9.14 -3.93 21.19
N ALA A 79 9.83 -3.10 21.96
CA ALA A 79 9.67 -1.64 21.89
C ALA A 79 10.08 -1.10 20.51
N GLY A 80 11.23 -1.53 19.97
CA GLY A 80 11.66 -1.13 18.61
C GLY A 80 10.68 -1.57 17.52
N ILE A 81 10.11 -2.77 17.63
CA ILE A 81 9.07 -3.24 16.70
C ILE A 81 7.82 -2.37 16.77
N LYS A 82 7.43 -1.90 17.97
CA LYS A 82 6.29 -0.98 18.09
C LYS A 82 6.54 0.31 17.32
N ASP A 83 7.72 0.89 17.46
CA ASP A 83 8.08 2.13 16.76
C ASP A 83 8.10 1.92 15.23
N GLU A 84 8.62 0.78 14.75
CA GLU A 84 8.57 0.42 13.32
C GLU A 84 7.13 0.23 12.80
N LEU A 85 6.25 -0.37 13.60
CA LEU A 85 4.83 -0.54 13.25
C LEU A 85 4.11 0.81 13.18
N ASP A 86 4.35 1.71 14.14
CA ASP A 86 3.77 3.05 14.17
C ASP A 86 4.25 3.87 12.95
N ALA A 87 5.53 3.78 12.59
CA ALA A 87 6.09 4.40 11.39
C ALA A 87 5.50 3.81 10.09
N SER A 88 5.32 2.49 10.03
CA SER A 88 4.71 1.80 8.89
C SER A 88 3.27 2.24 8.67
N ALA A 89 2.48 2.37 9.75
CA ALA A 89 1.11 2.88 9.69
C ALA A 89 1.06 4.31 9.16
N ALA A 90 1.88 5.21 9.70
CA ALA A 90 1.95 6.60 9.24
C ALA A 90 2.32 6.70 7.75
N ARG A 91 3.28 5.89 7.27
CA ARG A 91 3.64 5.90 5.85
C ARG A 91 2.53 5.33 4.96
N LEU A 92 1.81 4.30 5.41
CA LEU A 92 0.66 3.77 4.66
C LEU A 92 -0.45 4.81 4.51
N ASP A 93 -0.72 5.62 5.53
CA ASP A 93 -1.69 6.72 5.46
C ASP A 93 -1.25 7.77 4.43
N VAL A 94 0.03 8.16 4.44
CA VAL A 94 0.58 9.09 3.44
C VAL A 94 0.48 8.54 2.02
N ILE A 95 0.83 7.26 1.81
CA ILE A 95 0.71 6.61 0.49
C ILE A 95 -0.74 6.57 0.03
N GLN A 96 -1.69 6.37 0.95
CA GLN A 96 -3.11 6.40 0.63
C GLN A 96 -3.54 7.78 0.10
N ASP A 97 -3.09 8.86 0.75
CA ASP A 97 -3.39 10.23 0.32
C ASP A 97 -2.70 10.59 -1.01
N GLU A 98 -1.45 10.14 -1.21
CA GLU A 98 -0.69 10.30 -2.46
C GLU A 98 -1.41 9.58 -3.62
N LEU A 99 -1.83 8.33 -3.41
CA LEU A 99 -2.63 7.57 -4.37
C LEU A 99 -3.97 8.23 -4.63
N GLN A 100 -4.68 8.70 -3.60
CA GLN A 100 -5.95 9.39 -3.80
C GLN A 100 -5.77 10.65 -4.64
N THR A 101 -4.77 11.47 -4.33
CA THR A 101 -4.44 12.69 -5.07
C THR A 101 -4.13 12.38 -6.54
N LEU A 102 -3.36 11.33 -6.79
CA LEU A 102 -3.04 10.88 -8.14
C LEU A 102 -4.31 10.47 -8.91
N LEU A 103 -5.26 9.83 -8.23
CA LEU A 103 -6.49 9.32 -8.84
C LEU A 103 -7.60 10.37 -8.99
N LEU A 104 -7.54 11.49 -8.28
CA LEU A 104 -8.51 12.59 -8.42
C LEU A 104 -8.47 13.22 -9.82
N ALA A 105 -7.31 13.23 -10.47
CA ALA A 105 -7.13 13.75 -11.83
C ALA A 105 -7.58 12.76 -12.91
N VAL A 106 -7.83 11.49 -12.56
CA VAL A 106 -8.14 10.43 -13.53
C VAL A 106 -9.64 10.44 -13.86
N PRO A 107 -10.05 10.60 -15.14
CA PRO A 107 -11.45 10.50 -15.53
C PRO A 107 -11.97 9.07 -15.39
N ASN A 108 -13.29 8.91 -15.31
CA ASN A 108 -13.90 7.57 -15.34
C ASN A 108 -13.62 6.86 -16.68
N LEU A 109 -13.63 5.53 -16.68
CA LEU A 109 -13.47 4.75 -17.91
C LEU A 109 -14.69 4.89 -18.83
N PRO A 110 -14.51 4.97 -20.16
CA PRO A 110 -15.61 4.80 -21.10
C PRO A 110 -16.28 3.44 -20.90
N HIS A 111 -17.60 3.38 -20.97
CA HIS A 111 -18.32 2.10 -20.99
C HIS A 111 -18.02 1.36 -22.30
N GLU A 112 -18.05 0.03 -22.28
CA GLU A 112 -17.67 -0.82 -23.44
C GLU A 112 -18.58 -0.61 -24.65
N SER A 113 -19.81 -0.15 -24.43
CA SER A 113 -20.78 0.18 -25.47
C SER A 113 -20.60 1.58 -26.06
N VAL A 114 -19.66 2.39 -25.56
CA VAL A 114 -19.43 3.74 -26.08
C VAL A 114 -18.63 3.63 -27.37
N PRO A 115 -19.19 4.05 -28.52
CA PRO A 115 -18.46 4.03 -29.78
C PRO A 115 -17.25 4.97 -29.69
N VAL A 116 -16.13 4.56 -30.28
CA VAL A 116 -14.93 5.41 -30.36
C VAL A 116 -15.23 6.58 -31.30
N GLY A 117 -15.38 7.78 -30.73
CA GLY A 117 -15.65 9.01 -31.48
C GLY A 117 -14.37 9.65 -32.03
N ALA A 118 -14.43 10.19 -33.25
CA ALA A 118 -13.30 10.81 -33.95
C ALA A 118 -13.26 12.34 -33.80
N ASP A 119 -14.09 12.90 -32.92
CA ASP A 119 -14.44 14.32 -32.90
C ASP A 119 -15.01 14.73 -31.54
#